data_AF-A0A822BNM2-F1
#
_entry.id   AF-A0A822BNM2-F1
#
_cell.length_a   1.000
_cell.length_b   1.000
_cell.length_c   1.000
_cell.angle_alpha   90.00
_cell.angle_beta   90.00
_cell.angle_gamma   90.00
#
_symmetry.space_group_name_H-M   'P 1'
#
loop_
_entity.id
_entity.type
_entity.pdbx_description
1 polymer ?
#
loop_
_entity_poly.entity_id
_entity_poly.type
_entity_poly.pdbx_seq_one_letter_code
_entity_poly.pdbx_strand_id
1 'polypeptide(L)'
;MIGLPDLSLDESLDSTTSNTDRSFSIISSSLGQYSSSHVKYNPSNIKILLKEQPEKYVLVDNEKVNHAKPSPCWNRFALPVVKNENNRHIVIKNFATCRSCYATYAFTYGSTKSLNSHKCVKESSSISTSPSPKSPSLNSKINRFSSEKKKTLTSLIALWICQNIRPISIVEDEGFLNIIQQCLSWNGGPFNNINGNAILPSRSTITKEINRQANDIRERLGVILRKGAKQECLAISPDL
;
A
#
# COMPACT_ATOMS: atom_id res chain seq x y z
N MET A 1 -35.00 -48.59 36.83
CA MET A 1 -35.89 -47.44 36.61
C MET A 1 -35.05 -46.37 35.94
N ILE A 2 -34.85 -46.41 34.62
CA ILE A 2 -35.76 -46.02 33.52
C ILE A 2 -36.41 -44.66 33.78
N GLY A 3 -36.07 -43.68 32.93
CA GLY A 3 -36.75 -42.39 32.84
C GLY A 3 -35.96 -41.33 32.09
N LEU A 4 -35.83 -41.47 30.77
CA LEU A 4 -35.57 -40.35 29.84
C LEU A 4 -36.74 -39.34 29.92
N PRO A 5 -36.49 -38.09 29.50
CA PRO A 5 -37.39 -37.55 28.49
C PRO A 5 -36.63 -37.06 27.25
N ASP A 6 -37.12 -37.59 26.14
CA ASP A 6 -37.06 -37.12 24.76
C ASP A 6 -37.86 -35.82 24.62
N LEU A 7 -37.29 -34.81 23.95
CA LEU A 7 -38.02 -33.73 23.31
C LEU A 7 -37.27 -33.31 22.04
N SER A 8 -37.58 -34.06 20.98
CA SER A 8 -37.57 -33.58 19.60
C SER A 8 -38.57 -32.42 19.43
N LEU A 9 -38.13 -31.35 18.76
CA LEU A 9 -39.02 -30.43 18.05
C LEU A 9 -38.31 -29.97 16.78
N ASP A 10 -38.79 -30.54 15.67
CA ASP A 10 -38.70 -30.01 14.33
C ASP A 10 -39.34 -28.62 14.29
N GLU A 11 -38.67 -27.65 13.68
CA GLU A 11 -39.36 -26.60 12.92
C GLU A 11 -38.49 -26.19 11.73
N SER A 12 -38.94 -26.67 10.57
CA SER A 12 -38.57 -26.17 9.26
C SER A 12 -39.42 -24.94 8.96
N LEU A 13 -38.82 -23.89 8.41
CA LEU A 13 -39.54 -22.87 7.64
C LEU A 13 -38.57 -22.17 6.69
N ASP A 14 -38.71 -22.54 5.41
CA ASP A 14 -38.31 -21.73 4.26
C ASP A 14 -38.99 -20.35 4.33
N SER A 15 -38.28 -19.30 3.92
CA SER A 15 -38.91 -18.25 3.09
C SER A 15 -37.90 -17.39 2.36
N THR A 16 -38.06 -17.47 1.05
CA THR A 16 -37.60 -16.61 -0.04
C THR A 16 -37.91 -15.13 0.21
N THR A 17 -36.95 -14.23 -0.07
CA THR A 17 -37.10 -12.89 -0.66
C THR A 17 -35.72 -12.21 -0.69
N SER A 18 -35.29 -11.35 -1.60
CA SER A 18 -35.66 -10.96 -2.96
C SER A 18 -34.59 -9.93 -3.35
N ASN A 19 -34.16 -9.95 -4.62
CA ASN A 19 -33.28 -8.96 -5.23
C ASN A 19 -33.73 -7.52 -4.92
N THR A 20 -32.76 -6.66 -4.62
CA THR A 20 -32.86 -5.23 -4.91
C THR A 20 -31.59 -4.76 -5.59
N ASP A 21 -31.69 -4.73 -6.93
CA ASP A 21 -30.87 -3.91 -7.81
C ASP A 21 -30.85 -2.46 -7.32
N ARG A 22 -29.65 -1.93 -7.06
CA ARG A 22 -29.41 -0.48 -7.05
C ARG A 22 -28.53 -0.11 -8.24
N SER A 23 -29.22 0.06 -9.37
CA SER A 23 -28.78 0.85 -10.51
C SER A 23 -28.46 2.27 -10.06
N PHE A 24 -27.20 2.68 -10.16
CA PHE A 24 -26.81 4.07 -10.02
C PHE A 24 -26.93 4.76 -11.39
N SER A 25 -27.99 5.56 -11.51
CA SER A 25 -28.28 6.40 -12.65
C SER A 25 -27.23 7.51 -12.80
N ILE A 26 -26.65 7.57 -13.98
CA ILE A 26 -25.76 8.62 -14.47
C ILE A 26 -26.58 9.90 -14.63
N ILE A 27 -26.25 10.94 -13.87
CA ILE A 27 -26.69 12.31 -14.17
C ILE A 27 -25.61 12.96 -15.01
N SER A 28 -25.85 12.96 -16.31
CA SER A 28 -25.11 13.71 -17.32
C SER A 28 -25.74 15.10 -17.40
N SER A 29 -25.00 16.11 -16.94
CA SER A 29 -25.34 17.53 -17.15
C SER A 29 -24.23 18.15 -18.01
N SER A 30 -24.68 18.58 -19.18
CA SER A 30 -23.94 19.16 -20.30
C SER A 30 -23.25 20.48 -19.96
N LEU A 31 -22.00 20.65 -20.40
CA LEU A 31 -21.47 21.95 -20.82
C LEU A 31 -20.20 21.76 -21.68
N GLY A 32 -20.22 22.30 -22.91
CA GLY A 32 -19.02 22.63 -23.69
C GLY A 32 -18.46 21.53 -24.60
N GLN A 33 -19.05 21.39 -25.79
CA GLN A 33 -18.40 20.72 -26.92
C GLN A 33 -17.23 21.59 -27.42
N TYR A 34 -16.04 21.36 -26.87
CA TYR A 34 -14.80 21.67 -27.57
C TYR A 34 -14.44 20.42 -28.38
N SER A 35 -14.23 20.59 -29.69
CA SER A 35 -13.66 19.57 -30.57
C SER A 35 -12.23 19.26 -30.11
N SER A 36 -12.12 18.46 -29.06
CA SER A 36 -10.86 17.94 -28.55
C SER A 36 -10.61 16.65 -29.28
N SER A 37 -9.76 16.70 -30.31
CA SER A 37 -9.03 15.51 -30.76
C SER A 37 -8.47 14.83 -29.49
N HIS A 38 -9.09 13.72 -29.08
CA HIS A 38 -8.86 13.14 -27.76
C HIS A 38 -7.51 12.41 -27.77
N VAL A 39 -6.42 13.17 -27.64
CA VAL A 39 -5.07 12.61 -27.62
C VAL A 39 -4.97 11.72 -26.38
N LYS A 40 -4.92 10.40 -26.61
CA LYS A 40 -4.77 9.42 -25.54
C LYS A 40 -3.33 9.45 -25.04
N TYR A 41 -3.09 10.00 -23.86
CA TYR A 41 -1.77 10.07 -23.26
C TYR A 41 -1.33 8.73 -22.66
N ASN A 42 -0.07 8.38 -22.87
CA ASN A 42 0.61 7.25 -22.24
C ASN A 42 2.07 7.65 -21.93
N PRO A 43 2.79 6.91 -21.07
CA PRO A 43 4.14 7.30 -20.67
C PRO A 43 5.12 7.53 -21.82
N SER A 44 5.05 6.68 -22.85
CA SER A 44 5.96 6.73 -24.00
C SER A 44 5.66 7.94 -24.89
N ASN A 45 4.39 8.23 -25.16
CA ASN A 45 4.03 9.35 -26.03
C ASN A 45 4.26 10.71 -25.35
N ILE A 46 4.05 10.84 -24.03
CA ILE A 46 4.35 12.08 -23.31
C ILE A 46 5.84 12.42 -23.43
N LYS A 47 6.72 11.42 -23.32
CA LYS A 47 8.15 11.61 -23.49
C LYS A 47 8.51 12.10 -24.90
N ILE A 48 7.87 11.55 -25.92
CA ILE A 48 8.06 11.98 -27.32
C ILE A 48 7.58 13.42 -27.49
N LEU A 49 6.36 13.72 -27.03
CA LEU A 49 5.76 15.06 -27.11
C LEU A 49 6.60 16.14 -26.41
N LEU A 50 7.15 15.86 -25.23
CA LEU A 50 8.03 16.77 -24.50
C LEU A 50 9.36 17.04 -25.24
N LYS A 51 9.82 16.09 -26.06
CA LYS A 51 11.09 16.23 -26.80
C LYS A 51 10.89 16.87 -28.17
N GLU A 52 9.83 16.50 -28.87
CA GLU A 52 9.58 16.92 -30.24
C GLU A 52 8.79 18.23 -30.32
N GLN A 53 7.99 18.55 -29.30
CA GLN A 53 7.13 19.73 -29.27
C GLN A 53 7.30 20.54 -27.97
N PRO A 54 8.52 21.03 -27.66
CA PRO A 54 8.80 21.76 -26.42
C PRO A 54 8.01 23.07 -26.30
N GLU A 55 7.60 23.66 -27.42
CA GLU A 55 6.76 24.88 -27.44
C GLU A 55 5.34 24.62 -26.92
N LYS A 56 4.84 23.39 -27.08
CA LYS A 56 3.47 22.98 -26.72
C LYS A 56 3.43 22.18 -25.43
N TYR A 57 4.46 21.41 -25.12
CA TYR A 57 4.51 20.55 -23.94
C TYR A 57 5.68 20.94 -23.04
N VAL A 58 5.38 21.33 -21.80
CA VAL A 58 6.38 21.79 -20.84
C VAL A 58 6.24 21.06 -19.49
N LEU A 59 7.27 21.18 -18.66
CA LEU A 59 7.30 20.60 -17.31
C LEU A 59 7.07 21.69 -16.26
N VAL A 60 6.10 21.48 -15.37
CA VAL A 60 5.76 22.41 -14.29
C VAL A 60 5.96 21.76 -12.92
N ASP A 61 6.43 22.53 -11.95
CA ASP A 61 6.58 22.10 -10.57
C ASP A 61 5.22 21.76 -9.93
N ASN A 62 5.20 20.69 -9.14
CA ASN A 62 3.99 20.27 -8.42
C ASN A 62 3.48 21.34 -7.46
N GLU A 63 4.37 22.16 -6.88
CA GLU A 63 4.02 23.26 -5.96
C GLU A 63 3.14 24.33 -6.61
N LYS A 64 3.24 24.51 -7.93
CA LYS A 64 2.43 25.48 -8.68
C LYS A 64 1.03 24.97 -8.95
N VAL A 65 0.79 23.68 -8.76
CA VAL A 65 -0.48 23.00 -9.06
C VAL A 65 -1.18 22.59 -7.76
N ASN A 66 -0.43 22.16 -6.75
CA ASN A 66 -0.95 21.68 -5.48
C ASN A 66 -0.41 22.55 -4.33
N HIS A 67 -1.31 23.12 -3.53
CA HIS A 67 -0.98 23.96 -2.37
C HIS A 67 -0.46 23.19 -1.14
N ALA A 68 -0.48 21.86 -1.17
CA ALA A 68 0.04 21.02 -0.11
C ALA A 68 1.56 20.83 -0.23
N LYS A 69 2.26 20.72 0.90
CA LYS A 69 3.71 20.47 0.95
C LYS A 69 4.04 19.19 0.16
N PRO A 70 4.80 19.27 -0.94
CA PRO A 70 5.07 18.11 -1.78
C PRO A 70 6.04 17.14 -1.10
N SER A 71 5.89 15.86 -1.41
CA SER A 71 6.87 14.84 -1.04
C SER A 71 8.24 15.07 -1.72
N PRO A 72 9.37 14.67 -1.11
CA PRO A 72 10.72 14.94 -1.64
C PRO A 72 10.99 14.43 -3.06
N CYS A 73 10.23 13.45 -3.55
CA CYS A 73 10.36 12.96 -4.91
C CYS A 73 10.11 14.03 -5.97
N TRP A 74 9.28 15.05 -5.68
CA TRP A 74 8.96 16.14 -6.61
C TRP A 74 10.15 17.06 -6.91
N ASN A 75 11.26 16.98 -6.15
CA ASN A 75 12.50 17.65 -6.54
C ASN A 75 13.09 17.06 -7.84
N ARG A 76 12.81 15.78 -8.13
CA ARG A 76 13.32 15.05 -9.31
C ARG A 76 12.29 14.92 -10.43
N PHE A 77 11.03 15.16 -10.12
CA PHE A 77 9.89 14.94 -11.00
C PHE A 77 9.06 16.20 -11.18
N ALA A 78 8.48 16.36 -12.36
CA ALA A 78 7.61 17.48 -12.69
C ALA A 78 6.34 16.96 -13.34
N LEU A 79 5.30 17.79 -13.34
CA LEU A 79 4.04 17.50 -14.02
C LEU A 79 4.16 17.92 -15.49
N PRO A 80 3.89 17.02 -16.44
CA PRO A 80 3.79 17.38 -17.85
C PRO A 80 2.51 18.17 -18.10
N VAL A 81 2.61 19.30 -18.78
CA VAL A 81 1.48 20.18 -19.08
C VAL A 81 1.44 20.52 -20.57
N VAL A 82 0.23 20.77 -21.08
CA VAL A 82 -0.01 21.30 -22.41
C VAL A 82 -0.19 22.81 -22.31
N LYS A 83 0.59 23.56 -23.06
CA LYS A 83 0.46 25.01 -23.22
C LYS A 83 -0.67 25.29 -24.22
N ASN A 84 -1.69 26.01 -23.78
CA ASN A 84 -2.77 26.46 -24.65
C ASN A 84 -2.42 27.82 -25.28
N GLU A 85 -3.14 28.23 -26.32
CA GLU A 85 -2.94 29.51 -27.04
C GLU A 85 -2.98 30.73 -26.10
N ASN A 86 -3.78 30.65 -25.03
CA ASN A 86 -3.89 31.67 -23.98
C ASN A 86 -2.78 31.60 -22.92
N ASN A 87 -1.66 30.93 -23.20
CA ASN A 87 -0.55 30.70 -22.27
C ASN A 87 -0.95 29.99 -20.95
N ARG A 88 -2.11 29.32 -20.94
CA ARG A 88 -2.60 28.53 -19.80
C ARG A 88 -2.02 27.13 -19.87
N HIS A 89 -1.62 26.59 -18.72
CA HIS A 89 -1.05 25.25 -18.59
C HIS A 89 -2.15 24.25 -18.17
N ILE A 90 -2.43 23.27 -19.02
CA ILE A 90 -3.34 22.17 -18.71
C ILE A 90 -2.50 20.96 -18.28
N VAL A 91 -2.61 20.57 -17.02
CA VAL A 91 -1.85 19.43 -16.47
C VAL A 91 -2.36 18.12 -17.05
N ILE A 92 -1.45 17.30 -17.58
CA ILE A 92 -1.74 15.93 -17.99
C ILE A 92 -1.79 15.07 -16.71
N LYS A 93 -3.03 14.86 -16.22
CA LYS A 93 -3.30 14.21 -14.93
C LYS A 93 -2.72 12.80 -14.85
N ASN A 94 -2.38 12.37 -13.63
CA ASN A 94 -1.87 11.03 -13.31
C ASN A 94 -0.51 10.66 -13.93
N PHE A 95 0.22 11.64 -14.47
CA PHE A 95 1.56 11.43 -15.00
C PHE A 95 2.56 12.38 -14.37
N ALA A 96 3.78 11.89 -14.14
CA ALA A 96 4.90 12.70 -13.72
C ALA A 96 6.14 12.31 -14.53
N THR A 97 6.94 13.29 -14.89
CA THR A 97 8.11 13.12 -15.75
C THR A 97 9.38 13.49 -14.99
N CYS A 98 10.38 12.61 -15.04
CA CYS A 98 11.69 12.90 -14.47
C CYS A 98 12.37 14.02 -15.25
N ARG A 99 12.85 15.05 -14.54
CA ARG A 99 13.50 16.22 -15.14
C ARG A 99 14.77 15.87 -15.93
N SER A 100 15.52 14.88 -15.46
CA SER A 100 16.85 14.57 -16.03
C SER A 100 16.78 13.65 -17.26
N CYS A 101 15.95 12.60 -17.19
CA CYS A 101 15.89 11.58 -18.24
C CYS A 101 14.61 11.64 -19.11
N TYR A 102 13.67 12.52 -18.77
CA TYR A 102 12.36 12.63 -19.44
C TYR A 102 11.55 11.32 -19.44
N ALA A 103 11.85 10.39 -18.54
CA ALA A 103 11.01 9.21 -18.34
C ALA A 103 9.72 9.62 -17.62
N THR A 104 8.58 9.30 -18.22
CA THR A 104 7.26 9.57 -17.67
C THR A 104 6.73 8.33 -16.96
N TYR A 105 6.05 8.54 -15.83
CA TYR A 105 5.47 7.50 -15.00
C TYR A 105 4.02 7.83 -14.72
N ALA A 106 3.16 6.81 -14.79
CA ALA A 106 1.83 6.92 -14.23
C ALA A 106 1.92 6.88 -12.70
N PHE A 107 1.17 7.73 -12.03
CA PHE A 107 1.05 7.74 -10.58
C PHE A 107 -0.41 8.01 -10.16
N THR A 108 -0.78 7.44 -9.01
CA THR A 108 -2.08 7.68 -8.39
C THR A 108 -1.90 8.71 -7.29
N TYR A 109 -2.89 9.59 -7.13
CA TYR A 109 -2.88 10.56 -6.04
C TYR A 109 -2.74 9.85 -4.69
N GLY A 110 -1.79 10.30 -3.86
CA GLY A 110 -1.48 9.67 -2.56
C GLY A 110 -0.43 8.55 -2.59
N SER A 111 0.09 8.14 -3.76
CA SER A 111 1.17 7.14 -3.85
C SER A 111 2.30 7.60 -4.76
N THR A 112 3.51 7.68 -4.21
CA THR A 112 4.73 8.02 -4.95
C THR A 112 5.66 6.82 -5.13
N LYS A 113 5.16 5.60 -4.94
CA LYS A 113 5.96 4.37 -5.01
C LYS A 113 6.62 4.18 -6.38
N SER A 114 5.90 4.47 -7.47
CA SER A 114 6.43 4.38 -8.85
C SER A 114 7.51 5.42 -9.14
N LEU A 115 7.38 6.63 -8.59
CA LEU A 115 8.37 7.71 -8.75
C LEU A 115 9.64 7.43 -7.94
N ASN A 116 9.49 6.93 -6.71
CA ASN A 116 10.60 6.64 -5.82
C ASN A 116 11.47 5.46 -6.27
N SER A 117 10.91 4.52 -7.04
CA SER A 117 11.67 3.39 -7.59
C SER A 117 12.52 3.75 -8.82
N HIS A 118 12.31 4.95 -9.39
CA HIS A 118 13.10 5.43 -10.52
C HIS A 118 14.54 5.70 -10.13
N LYS A 119 15.47 5.12 -10.89
CA LYS A 119 16.91 5.40 -10.82
C LYS A 119 17.32 6.09 -12.10
N CYS A 120 17.62 7.39 -12.02
CA CYS A 120 18.11 8.14 -13.16
C CYS A 120 19.58 7.82 -13.40
N VAL A 121 19.95 7.49 -14.64
CA VAL A 121 21.33 7.14 -15.01
C VAL A 121 22.22 8.38 -15.18
N LYS A 122 21.66 9.60 -15.20
CA LYS A 122 22.40 10.84 -15.52
C LYS A 122 23.15 11.53 -14.36
N GLU A 123 23.12 11.01 -13.14
CA GLU A 123 23.80 11.64 -11.97
C GLU A 123 25.24 11.16 -11.75
N SER A 124 25.99 10.86 -12.82
CA SER A 124 27.42 10.52 -12.74
C SER A 124 28.29 11.49 -13.53
N SER A 125 28.13 12.81 -13.33
CA SER A 125 29.06 13.83 -13.85
C SER A 125 28.84 15.19 -13.17
N SER A 126 29.36 15.40 -11.96
CA SER A 126 29.92 16.69 -11.52
C SER A 126 30.53 16.61 -10.11
N ILE A 127 31.87 16.51 -10.10
CA ILE A 127 32.85 17.28 -9.32
C ILE A 127 32.72 17.31 -7.77
N SER A 128 33.79 16.80 -7.17
CA SER A 128 34.20 16.71 -5.77
C SER A 128 34.11 17.99 -4.94
N THR A 129 33.63 17.90 -3.69
CA THR A 129 34.30 18.48 -2.52
C THR A 129 33.84 17.83 -1.21
N SER A 130 34.81 17.45 -0.36
CA SER A 130 34.74 16.95 1.02
C SER A 130 34.29 15.48 1.28
N PRO A 131 35.16 14.64 1.89
CA PRO A 131 34.77 13.33 2.41
C PRO A 131 34.08 13.49 3.76
N SER A 132 32.76 13.66 3.75
CA SER A 132 31.94 13.40 4.94
C SER A 132 31.71 11.88 5.05
N PRO A 133 31.82 11.26 6.25
CA PRO A 133 31.62 9.83 6.43
C PRO A 133 30.16 9.48 6.17
N LYS A 134 29.85 9.13 4.91
CA LYS A 134 28.54 8.65 4.51
C LYS A 134 28.31 7.30 5.18
N SER A 135 27.43 7.32 6.17
CA SER A 135 26.68 6.14 6.63
C SER A 135 26.30 5.27 5.42
N PRO A 136 26.60 3.96 5.43
CA PRO A 136 26.27 3.09 4.30
C PRO A 136 24.75 3.09 4.10
N SER A 137 24.34 3.65 2.95
CA SER A 137 22.95 3.62 2.48
C SER A 137 22.48 2.16 2.41
N LEU A 138 21.56 1.80 3.31
CA LEU A 138 20.89 0.50 3.45
C LEU A 138 20.14 -0.01 2.19
N ASN A 139 20.11 0.76 1.09
CA ASN A 139 19.32 0.44 -0.10
C ASN A 139 20.02 -0.43 -1.17
N SER A 140 21.23 -0.94 -0.92
CA SER A 140 21.96 -1.77 -1.90
C SER A 140 21.77 -3.28 -1.75
N LYS A 141 21.03 -3.77 -0.73
CA LYS A 141 20.80 -5.20 -0.50
C LYS A 141 19.33 -5.61 -0.63
N ILE A 142 18.61 -5.10 -1.63
CA ILE A 142 17.38 -5.77 -2.05
C ILE A 142 17.81 -7.02 -2.81
N ASN A 143 17.98 -8.13 -2.08
CA ASN A 143 18.17 -9.46 -2.63
C ASN A 143 16.99 -9.75 -3.56
N ARG A 144 17.20 -9.59 -4.87
CA ARG A 144 16.22 -9.99 -5.87
C ARG A 144 16.16 -11.51 -5.83
N PHE A 145 15.13 -12.06 -5.19
CA PHE A 145 14.82 -13.49 -5.32
C PHE A 145 14.74 -13.86 -6.81
N SER A 146 15.36 -14.98 -7.17
CA SER A 146 15.22 -15.55 -8.53
C SER A 146 13.74 -15.80 -8.82
N SER A 147 13.37 -15.74 -10.10
CA SER A 147 12.01 -16.03 -10.57
C SER A 147 11.51 -17.38 -10.04
N GLU A 148 12.38 -18.38 -10.00
CA GLU A 148 12.06 -19.72 -9.51
C GLU A 148 11.71 -19.73 -8.01
N LYS A 149 12.55 -19.12 -7.16
CA LYS A 149 12.29 -19.03 -5.71
C LYS A 149 10.98 -18.29 -5.41
N LYS A 150 10.65 -17.26 -6.21
CA LYS A 150 9.38 -16.56 -6.08
C LYS A 150 8.20 -17.47 -6.40
N LYS A 151 8.26 -18.23 -7.49
CA LYS A 151 7.20 -19.19 -7.86
C LYS A 151 7.00 -20.25 -6.78
N THR A 152 8.09 -20.81 -6.25
CA THR A 152 8.03 -21.79 -5.15
C THR A 152 7.35 -21.19 -3.92
N LEU A 153 7.76 -19.98 -3.50
CA LEU A 153 7.16 -19.29 -2.36
C LEU A 153 5.66 -19.02 -2.57
N THR A 154 5.29 -18.52 -3.75
CA THR A 154 3.88 -18.29 -4.11
C THR A 154 3.06 -19.58 -4.03
N SER A 155 3.59 -20.69 -4.56
CA SER A 155 2.93 -22.00 -4.51
C SER A 155 2.72 -22.49 -3.07
N LEU A 156 3.74 -22.38 -2.21
CA LEU A 156 3.65 -22.78 -0.80
C LEU A 156 2.62 -21.93 -0.02
N ILE A 157 2.60 -20.62 -0.24
CA ILE A 157 1.62 -19.73 0.39
C ILE A 157 0.20 -20.07 -0.08
N ALA A 158 0.00 -20.26 -1.39
CA ALA A 158 -1.30 -20.63 -1.93
C ALA A 158 -1.79 -21.96 -1.34
N LEU A 159 -0.91 -22.96 -1.26
CA LEU A 159 -1.22 -24.25 -0.65
C LEU A 159 -1.61 -24.11 0.82
N TRP A 160 -0.85 -23.32 1.60
CA TRP A 160 -1.14 -23.06 3.01
C TRP A 160 -2.51 -22.40 3.22
N ILE A 161 -2.84 -21.41 2.37
CA ILE A 161 -4.14 -20.72 2.38
C ILE A 161 -5.28 -21.71 2.12
N CYS A 162 -5.16 -22.52 1.07
CA CYS A 162 -6.19 -23.51 0.71
C CYS A 162 -6.34 -24.59 1.78
N GLN A 163 -5.25 -25.10 2.35
CA GLN A 163 -5.29 -26.16 3.35
C GLN A 163 -5.89 -25.70 4.69
N ASN A 164 -5.68 -24.43 5.06
CA ASN A 164 -6.11 -23.91 6.36
C ASN A 164 -7.31 -22.96 6.26
N ILE A 165 -7.94 -22.86 5.08
CA ILE A 165 -9.09 -22.01 4.78
C ILE A 165 -8.85 -20.58 5.31
N ARG A 166 -7.70 -19.99 4.94
CA ARG A 166 -7.35 -18.63 5.34
C ARG A 166 -7.90 -17.61 4.32
N PRO A 167 -8.26 -16.40 4.74
CA PRO A 167 -8.57 -15.34 3.79
C PRO A 167 -7.32 -14.97 3.00
N ILE A 168 -7.48 -14.67 1.70
CA ILE A 168 -6.35 -14.31 0.81
C ILE A 168 -5.63 -13.05 1.32
N SER A 169 -6.35 -12.12 1.95
CA SER A 169 -5.81 -10.89 2.53
C SER A 169 -4.76 -11.10 3.62
N ILE A 170 -4.60 -12.32 4.17
CA ILE A 170 -3.57 -12.62 5.17
C ILE A 170 -2.14 -12.35 4.68
N VAL A 171 -1.90 -12.40 3.36
CA VAL A 171 -0.57 -12.11 2.78
C VAL A 171 -0.23 -10.61 2.80
N GLU A 172 -1.24 -9.77 2.99
CA GLU A 172 -1.12 -8.31 3.12
C GLU A 172 -1.16 -7.86 4.59
N ASP A 173 -1.31 -8.80 5.53
CA ASP A 173 -1.34 -8.50 6.96
C ASP A 173 0.06 -8.08 7.45
N GLU A 174 0.13 -6.89 8.05
CA GLU A 174 1.38 -6.32 8.56
C GLU A 174 2.02 -7.20 9.65
N GLY A 175 1.20 -7.85 10.50
CA GLY A 175 1.69 -8.78 11.52
C GLY A 175 2.37 -10.00 10.91
N PHE A 176 1.75 -10.61 9.91
CA PHE A 176 2.31 -11.74 9.17
C PHE A 176 3.63 -11.37 8.46
N LEU A 177 3.69 -10.21 7.79
CA LEU A 177 4.90 -9.73 7.14
C LEU A 177 6.05 -9.51 8.14
N ASN A 178 5.76 -8.95 9.32
CA ASN A 178 6.74 -8.77 10.38
C ASN A 178 7.30 -10.11 10.90
N ILE A 179 6.44 -11.13 11.04
CA ILE A 179 6.88 -12.49 11.42
C ILE A 179 7.85 -13.06 10.38
N ILE A 180 7.50 -13.00 9.09
CA ILE A 180 8.38 -13.49 8.01
C ILE A 180 9.72 -12.76 8.03
N GLN A 181 9.70 -11.43 8.17
CA GLN A 181 10.91 -10.63 8.21
C GLN A 181 11.81 -11.02 9.40
N GLN A 182 11.22 -11.28 10.57
CA GLN A 182 11.95 -11.75 11.74
C GLN A 182 12.55 -13.14 11.51
N CYS A 183 11.80 -14.08 10.93
CA CYS A 183 12.31 -15.39 10.55
C CYS A 183 13.48 -15.31 9.56
N LEU A 184 13.41 -14.41 8.58
CA LEU A 184 14.49 -14.18 7.62
C LEU A 184 15.74 -13.58 8.29
N SER A 185 15.57 -12.76 9.33
CA SER A 185 16.71 -12.18 10.07
C SER A 185 17.51 -13.24 10.83
N TRP A 186 16.90 -14.36 11.21
CA TRP A 186 17.58 -15.47 11.89
C TRP A 186 18.51 -16.27 10.96
N ASN A 187 18.22 -16.29 9.66
CA ASN A 187 19.01 -16.99 8.65
C ASN A 187 20.35 -16.30 8.29
N GLY A 188 20.73 -15.22 9.01
CA GLY A 188 22.06 -14.61 8.93
C GLY A 188 23.09 -15.20 9.91
N GLY A 189 22.68 -16.09 10.81
CA GLY A 189 23.57 -16.77 11.77
C GLY A 189 24.11 -18.13 11.26
N PRO A 190 25.01 -18.79 12.00
CA PRO A 190 25.66 -20.06 11.62
C PRO A 190 24.71 -21.28 11.52
N PHE A 191 23.41 -21.09 11.65
CA PHE A 191 22.40 -22.13 11.70
C PHE A 191 21.64 -22.23 10.37
N ASN A 192 22.30 -22.74 9.32
CA ASN A 192 21.71 -22.85 7.98
C ASN A 192 20.67 -23.99 7.84
N ASN A 193 20.20 -24.57 8.95
CA ASN A 193 19.34 -25.75 8.92
C ASN A 193 18.39 -25.80 10.12
N ILE A 194 17.66 -24.71 10.36
CA ILE A 194 16.70 -24.65 11.46
C ILE A 194 15.45 -25.43 11.06
N ASN A 195 15.10 -26.45 11.85
CA ASN A 195 13.86 -27.19 11.70
C ASN A 195 12.67 -26.25 12.00
N GLY A 196 11.79 -26.04 11.01
CA GLY A 196 10.63 -25.15 11.14
C GLY A 196 9.71 -25.48 12.33
N ASN A 197 9.63 -26.76 12.72
CA ASN A 197 8.84 -27.19 13.87
C ASN A 197 9.46 -26.80 15.22
N ALA A 198 10.78 -26.58 15.26
CA ALA A 198 11.47 -26.12 16.47
C ALA A 198 11.40 -24.59 16.64
N ILE A 199 11.09 -23.87 15.55
CA ILE A 199 11.01 -22.41 15.55
C ILE A 199 9.66 -21.93 16.09
N LEU A 200 8.58 -22.59 15.68
CA LEU A 200 7.24 -22.09 15.97
C LEU A 200 6.82 -22.47 17.40
N PRO A 201 6.44 -21.48 18.22
CA PRO A 201 5.92 -21.76 19.55
C PRO A 201 4.60 -22.53 19.46
N SER A 202 4.33 -23.36 20.45
CA SER A 202 3.06 -24.09 20.53
C SER A 202 1.86 -23.13 20.68
N ARG A 203 0.67 -23.61 20.33
CA ARG A 203 -0.59 -22.86 20.50
C ARG A 203 -0.78 -22.38 21.94
N SER A 204 -0.44 -23.21 22.93
CA SER A 204 -0.58 -22.85 24.35
C SER A 204 0.38 -21.72 24.73
N THR A 205 1.61 -21.73 24.22
CA THR A 205 2.57 -20.63 24.41
C THR A 205 2.07 -19.34 23.79
N ILE A 206 1.59 -19.37 22.54
CA ILE A 206 1.00 -18.19 21.87
C ILE A 206 -0.18 -17.65 22.66
N THR A 207 -1.07 -18.52 23.14
CA THR A 207 -2.25 -18.13 23.93
C THR A 207 -1.85 -17.44 25.24
N LYS A 208 -0.86 -18.00 25.95
CA LYS A 208 -0.31 -17.39 27.16
C LYS A 208 0.26 -16.00 26.88
N GLU A 209 1.01 -15.87 25.79
CA GLU A 209 1.63 -14.60 25.40
C GLU A 209 0.59 -13.55 24.98
N ILE A 210 -0.47 -13.94 24.26
CA ILE A 210 -1.61 -13.05 23.94
C ILE A 210 -2.25 -12.52 25.23
N ASN A 211 -2.54 -13.40 26.18
CA ASN A 211 -3.16 -12.99 27.46
C ASN A 211 -2.25 -12.06 28.24
N ARG A 212 -0.93 -12.33 28.26
CA ARG A 212 0.07 -11.46 28.89
C ARG A 212 0.04 -10.06 28.27
N GLN A 213 0.16 -9.96 26.94
CA GLN A 213 0.14 -8.67 26.25
C GLN A 213 -1.20 -7.93 26.42
N ALA A 214 -2.33 -8.64 26.37
CA ALA A 214 -3.63 -8.05 26.61
C ALA A 214 -3.74 -7.45 28.02
N ASN A 215 -3.20 -8.13 29.04
CA ASN A 215 -3.17 -7.62 30.40
C ASN A 215 -2.26 -6.39 30.54
N ASP A 216 -1.06 -6.42 29.94
CA ASP A 216 -0.16 -5.25 29.93
C ASP A 216 -0.84 -4.03 29.30
N ILE A 217 -1.56 -4.22 28.19
CA ILE A 217 -2.30 -3.15 27.50
C ILE A 217 -3.46 -2.65 28.38
N ARG A 218 -4.25 -3.56 28.97
CA ARG A 218 -5.35 -3.19 29.89
C ARG A 218 -4.84 -2.38 31.09
N GLU A 219 -3.69 -2.74 31.65
CA GLU A 219 -3.09 -2.00 32.76
C GLU A 219 -2.71 -0.58 32.35
N ARG A 220 -2.02 -0.43 31.21
CA ARG A 220 -1.64 0.88 30.65
C ARG A 220 -2.87 1.74 30.34
N LEU A 221 -3.86 1.18 29.65
CA LEU A 221 -5.11 1.89 29.34
C LEU A 221 -5.89 2.22 30.62
N GLY A 222 -5.87 1.34 31.62
CA GLY A 222 -6.54 1.55 32.90
C GLY A 222 -6.08 2.83 33.61
N VAL A 223 -4.80 3.20 33.50
CA VAL A 223 -4.29 4.47 34.05
C VAL A 223 -4.94 5.67 33.36
N ILE A 224 -5.00 5.64 32.02
CA ILE A 224 -5.57 6.71 31.19
C ILE A 224 -7.08 6.81 31.44
N LEU A 225 -7.78 5.68 31.42
CA LEU A 225 -9.23 5.61 31.63
C LEU A 225 -9.60 6.08 33.05
N ARG A 226 -8.88 5.67 34.10
CA ARG A 226 -9.14 6.18 35.47
C ARG A 226 -8.98 7.70 35.57
N LYS A 227 -8.02 8.29 34.83
CA LYS A 227 -7.86 9.74 34.77
C LYS A 227 -9.04 10.41 34.06
N GLY A 228 -9.44 9.89 32.91
CA GLY A 228 -10.59 10.40 32.16
C GLY A 228 -11.91 10.29 32.95
N ALA A 229 -12.10 9.17 33.66
CA ALA A 229 -13.26 8.95 34.52
C ALA A 229 -13.38 10.02 35.62
N LYS A 230 -12.26 10.36 36.28
CA LYS A 230 -12.21 11.42 37.30
C LYS A 230 -12.51 12.82 36.74
N GLN A 231 -12.35 13.01 35.44
CA GLN A 231 -12.61 14.26 34.74
C GLN A 231 -13.99 14.26 34.06
N GLU A 232 -14.81 13.23 34.28
CA GLU A 232 -16.14 13.06 33.68
C GLU A 232 -16.16 13.18 32.15
N CYS A 233 -15.05 12.82 31.49
CA CYS A 233 -14.89 12.97 30.04
C CYS A 233 -14.91 11.65 29.26
N LEU A 234 -15.37 10.56 29.89
CA LEU A 234 -15.54 9.26 29.24
C LEU A 234 -16.98 9.06 28.79
N ALA A 235 -17.15 8.61 27.55
CA ALA A 235 -18.40 8.07 27.03
C ALA A 235 -18.21 6.59 26.73
N ILE A 236 -19.22 5.78 27.02
CA ILE A 236 -19.28 4.36 26.65
C ILE A 236 -20.36 4.24 25.58
N SER A 237 -19.99 3.70 24.42
CA SER A 237 -20.94 3.27 23.42
C SER A 237 -21.21 1.79 23.65
N PRO A 238 -22.38 1.40 24.17
CA PRO A 238 -22.75 -0.01 24.18
C PRO A 238 -22.97 -0.44 22.73
N ASP A 239 -22.12 -1.36 22.25
CA ASP A 239 -22.37 -2.04 20.98
C ASP A 239 -23.59 -2.96 21.21
N LEU A 240 -24.71 -2.66 20.54
CA LEU A 240 -25.95 -3.46 20.51
C LEU A 240 -25.85 -4.57 19.46
#